data_AF-A0A6P1FLX1-F1
#
_entry.id   AF-A0A6P1FLX1-F1
#
_cell.length_a   1.000
_cell.length_b   1.000
_cell.length_c   1.000
_cell.angle_alpha   90.00
_cell.angle_beta   90.00
_cell.angle_gamma   90.00
#
_symmetry.space_group_name_H-M   'P 1'
#
loop_
_entity.id
_entity.type
_entity.pdbx_description
1 polymer ?
#
loop_
_entity_poly.entity_id
_entity_poly.type
_entity_poly.pdbx_seq_one_letter_code
_entity_poly.pdbx_strand_id
1 'polypeptide(L)'
;MHDSTEAAVVKRVLEDEILENYASIVDVVRTWIESPNSVCIVYRRRLDGDQLIGQRFRFPPHAANDDPVSTGVDAALNTAEPLGALLESARLADGVLWVAIPPADALPLIPDRPSAPSRD
;
A
#
# COMPACT_ATOMS: atom_id res chain seq x y z
N MET A 1 -10.79 -15.43 15.39
CA MET A 1 -9.98 -14.24 15.73
C MET A 1 -8.54 -14.44 15.24
N HIS A 2 -8.31 -14.81 13.98
CA HIS A 2 -6.96 -14.94 13.39
C HIS A 2 -6.69 -13.93 12.27
N ASP A 3 -7.76 -13.38 11.68
CA ASP A 3 -7.76 -12.65 10.41
C ASP A 3 -7.11 -11.25 10.50
N SER A 4 -7.01 -10.67 11.70
CA SER A 4 -6.33 -9.37 11.90
C SER A 4 -4.80 -9.51 11.99
N THR A 5 -4.27 -10.73 12.11
CA THR A 5 -2.83 -10.99 12.27
C THR A 5 -2.14 -11.05 10.91
N GLU A 6 -2.76 -11.60 9.88
CA GLU A 6 -2.14 -11.83 8.57
C GLU A 6 -1.95 -10.54 7.78
N ALA A 7 -2.99 -9.70 7.67
CA ALA A 7 -2.84 -8.39 7.05
C ALA A 7 -1.79 -7.52 7.77
N ALA A 8 -1.62 -7.72 9.08
CA ALA A 8 -0.55 -7.06 9.84
C ALA A 8 0.84 -7.61 9.48
N VAL A 9 0.98 -8.92 9.25
CA VAL A 9 2.21 -9.52 8.73
C VAL A 9 2.51 -9.01 7.33
N VAL A 10 1.53 -9.04 6.41
CA VAL A 10 1.70 -8.52 5.04
C VAL A 10 2.13 -7.06 5.06
N LYS A 11 1.44 -6.21 5.84
CA LYS A 11 1.79 -4.79 5.99
C LYS A 11 3.22 -4.62 6.48
N ARG A 12 3.61 -5.36 7.53
CA ARG A 12 4.96 -5.28 8.10
C ARG A 12 6.01 -5.71 7.09
N VAL A 13 5.82 -6.85 6.41
CA VAL A 13 6.77 -7.35 5.43
C VAL A 13 6.89 -6.41 4.25
N LEU A 14 5.79 -5.83 3.77
CA LEU A 14 5.78 -4.77 2.76
C LEU A 14 6.66 -3.58 3.18
N GLU A 15 6.53 -3.10 4.42
CA GLU A 15 7.33 -1.98 4.93
C GLU A 15 8.81 -2.34 5.07
N ASP A 16 9.10 -3.49 5.67
CA ASP A 16 10.46 -3.98 5.91
C ASP A 16 11.18 -4.19 4.56
N GLU A 17 10.53 -4.85 3.59
CA GLU A 17 11.09 -5.12 2.26
C GLU A 17 11.34 -3.83 1.45
N ILE A 18 10.42 -2.86 1.52
CA ILE A 18 10.67 -1.54 0.90
C ILE A 18 11.86 -0.86 1.56
N LEU A 19 11.94 -0.86 2.90
CA LEU A 19 13.02 -0.19 3.62
C LEU A 19 14.38 -0.82 3.31
N GLU A 20 14.45 -2.15 3.26
CA GLU A 20 15.69 -2.90 3.08
C GLU A 20 16.16 -2.90 1.61
N ASN A 21 15.24 -3.10 0.66
CA ASN A 21 15.61 -3.35 -0.74
C ASN A 21 15.27 -2.19 -1.69
N TYR A 22 14.32 -1.32 -1.34
CA TYR A 22 13.75 -0.32 -2.27
C TYR A 22 13.75 1.12 -1.75
N ALA A 23 14.35 1.43 -0.59
CA ALA A 23 14.35 2.79 -0.02
C ALA A 23 15.06 3.85 -0.90
N SER A 24 15.93 3.40 -1.81
CA SER A 24 16.59 4.27 -2.79
C SER A 24 15.65 4.75 -3.91
N ILE A 25 14.52 4.09 -4.11
CA ILE A 25 13.56 4.37 -5.20
C ILE A 25 12.15 4.69 -4.69
N VAL A 26 11.75 4.15 -3.54
CA VAL A 26 10.42 4.32 -2.93
C VAL A 26 10.58 5.02 -1.59
N ASP A 27 9.76 6.03 -1.36
CA ASP A 27 9.59 6.70 -0.06
C ASP A 27 8.16 6.43 0.44
N VAL A 28 8.04 5.64 1.51
CA VAL A 28 6.75 5.25 2.08
C VAL A 28 6.18 6.40 2.90
N VAL A 29 5.02 6.90 2.50
CA VAL A 29 4.33 8.00 3.21
C VAL A 29 3.39 7.44 4.26
N ARG A 30 2.64 6.38 3.92
CA ARG A 30 1.70 5.73 4.84
C ARG A 30 1.35 4.32 4.37
N THR A 31 1.09 3.44 5.33
CA THR A 31 0.51 2.12 5.11
C THR A 31 -0.60 1.87 6.14
N TRP A 32 -1.63 1.11 5.77
CA TRP A 32 -2.68 0.69 6.71
C TRP A 32 -3.39 -0.57 6.21
N ILE A 33 -4.02 -1.26 7.13
CA ILE A 33 -4.91 -2.39 6.84
C ILE A 33 -6.29 -1.79 6.55
N GLU A 34 -6.80 -1.98 5.33
CA GLU A 34 -8.15 -1.53 4.97
C GLU A 34 -9.19 -2.59 5.38
N SER A 35 -8.86 -3.86 5.25
CA SER A 35 -9.69 -4.99 5.66
C SER A 35 -8.78 -6.18 6.04
N PRO A 36 -9.32 -7.26 6.64
CA PRO A 36 -8.53 -8.46 6.94
C PRO A 36 -7.80 -9.06 5.72
N ASN A 37 -8.24 -8.75 4.50
CA ASN A 37 -7.70 -9.26 3.25
C ASN A 37 -7.09 -8.16 2.35
N SER A 38 -6.84 -6.96 2.89
CA SER A 38 -6.25 -5.88 2.12
C SER A 38 -5.37 -4.92 2.92
N VAL A 39 -4.25 -4.55 2.30
CA VAL A 39 -3.32 -3.51 2.78
C VAL A 39 -3.24 -2.41 1.75
N CYS A 40 -3.26 -1.17 2.21
CA CYS A 40 -3.08 0.01 1.39
C CYS A 40 -1.73 0.67 1.68
N ILE A 41 -1.14 1.28 0.65
CA ILE A 41 0.08 2.07 0.74
C ILE A 41 -0.10 3.38 -0.02
N VAL A 42 0.45 4.45 0.54
CA VAL A 42 0.72 5.71 -0.15
C VAL A 42 2.22 5.95 -0.10
N TYR A 43 2.81 6.25 -1.24
CA TYR A 43 4.26 6.36 -1.39
C TYR A 43 4.62 7.36 -2.49
N ARG A 44 5.89 7.74 -2.54
CA ARG A 44 6.49 8.46 -3.66
C ARG A 44 7.51 7.56 -4.33
N ARG A 45 7.58 7.64 -5.65
CA ARG A 45 8.67 7.03 -6.42
C ARG A 45 9.60 8.15 -6.86
N ARG A 46 10.89 8.04 -6.53
CA ARG A 46 11.88 9.08 -6.85
C ARG A 46 12.03 9.32 -8.36
N LEU A 47 11.68 8.32 -9.17
CA LEU A 47 11.71 8.40 -10.65
C LEU A 47 10.49 9.10 -11.25
N ASP A 48 9.35 9.13 -10.54
CA ASP A 48 8.07 9.66 -11.05
C ASP A 48 7.80 11.10 -10.55
N GLY A 49 8.80 11.75 -9.94
CA GLY A 49 8.71 13.08 -9.35
C GLY A 49 8.03 13.07 -7.98
N ASP A 50 7.42 14.20 -7.60
CA ASP A 50 6.83 14.40 -6.27
C ASP A 50 5.39 13.86 -6.13
N GLN A 51 4.86 13.20 -7.16
CA GLN A 51 3.50 12.67 -7.17
C GLN A 51 3.32 11.58 -6.11
N LEU A 52 2.32 11.75 -5.24
CA LEU A 52 1.88 10.69 -4.33
C LEU A 52 1.12 9.62 -5.12
N ILE A 53 1.54 8.37 -4.96
CA ILE A 53 0.91 7.21 -5.59
C ILE A 53 0.26 6.39 -4.48
N GLY A 54 -0.98 5.96 -4.72
CA GLY A 54 -1.74 5.10 -3.83
C GLY A 54 -2.00 3.74 -4.46
N GLN A 55 -1.81 2.66 -3.70
CA GLN A 55 -2.14 1.30 -4.12
C GLN A 55 -2.89 0.55 -3.01
N ARG A 56 -3.73 -0.40 -3.44
CA ARG A 56 -4.45 -1.33 -2.57
C ARG A 56 -4.12 -2.74 -3.00
N PHE A 57 -3.42 -3.48 -2.15
CA PHE A 57 -3.14 -4.89 -2.36
C PHE A 57 -4.28 -5.71 -1.74
N ARG A 58 -4.99 -6.46 -2.59
CA ARG A 58 -5.94 -7.47 -2.13
C ARG A 58 -5.29 -8.84 -2.25
N PHE A 59 -5.42 -9.63 -1.21
CA PHE A 59 -4.97 -11.01 -1.21
C PHE A 59 -6.18 -11.91 -0.93
N PRO A 60 -6.32 -13.04 -1.66
CA PRO A 60 -7.41 -13.97 -1.38
C PRO A 60 -7.26 -14.52 0.04
N PRO A 61 -8.37 -14.87 0.72
CA PRO A 61 -8.31 -15.35 2.11
C PRO A 61 -7.31 -16.49 2.28
N HIS A 62 -7.22 -17.40 1.30
CA HIS A 62 -6.31 -18.54 1.37
C HIS A 62 -4.83 -18.18 1.16
N ALA A 63 -4.50 -17.16 0.37
CA ALA A 63 -3.10 -16.74 0.20
C ALA A 63 -2.55 -16.05 1.46
N ALA A 64 -3.41 -15.32 2.19
CA ALA A 64 -3.06 -14.72 3.47
C ALA A 64 -2.83 -15.77 4.57
N ASN A 65 -3.67 -16.82 4.58
CA ASN A 65 -3.61 -17.90 5.55
C ASN A 65 -2.41 -18.83 5.36
N ASP A 66 -1.94 -19.01 4.11
CA ASP A 66 -0.86 -19.95 3.80
C ASP A 66 0.54 -19.30 3.70
N ASP A 67 0.66 -18.06 3.17
CA ASP A 67 1.94 -17.34 3.07
C ASP A 67 1.80 -15.79 3.05
N PRO A 68 1.57 -15.17 4.22
CA PRO A 68 1.48 -13.71 4.34
C PRO A 68 2.84 -13.01 4.12
N VAL A 69 3.96 -13.73 4.21
CA VAL A 69 5.30 -13.16 4.01
C VAL A 69 5.55 -12.96 2.52
N SER A 70 5.38 -14.00 1.70
CA SER A 70 5.52 -13.88 0.24
C SER A 70 4.58 -12.81 -0.33
N THR A 71 3.34 -12.74 0.20
CA THR A 71 2.39 -11.70 -0.18
C THR A 71 2.92 -10.28 0.08
N GLY A 72 3.60 -10.06 1.22
CA GLY A 72 4.24 -8.77 1.53
C GLY A 72 5.42 -8.44 0.61
N VAL A 73 6.25 -9.43 0.29
CA VAL A 73 7.39 -9.28 -0.63
C VAL A 73 6.91 -8.92 -2.04
N ASP A 74 5.89 -9.62 -2.55
CA ASP A 74 5.30 -9.33 -3.86
C ASP A 74 4.69 -7.92 -3.91
N ALA A 75 4.04 -7.48 -2.83
CA ALA A 75 3.52 -6.12 -2.73
C ALA A 75 4.63 -5.05 -2.78
N ALA A 76 5.78 -5.30 -2.13
CA ALA A 76 6.92 -4.40 -2.16
C ALA A 76 7.54 -4.31 -3.57
N LEU A 77 7.70 -5.46 -4.24
CA LEU A 77 8.15 -5.51 -5.62
C LEU A 77 7.23 -4.70 -6.55
N ASN A 78 5.91 -4.95 -6.49
CA ASN A 78 4.91 -4.22 -7.28
C ASN A 78 4.94 -2.70 -7.02
N THR A 79 5.26 -2.29 -5.79
CA THR A 79 5.40 -0.86 -5.43
C THR A 79 6.61 -0.22 -6.11
N ALA A 80 7.71 -0.98 -6.22
CA ALA A 80 8.96 -0.54 -6.82
C ALA A 80 8.94 -0.51 -8.36
N GLU A 81 8.14 -1.36 -8.99
CA GLU A 81 8.06 -1.49 -10.45
C GLU A 81 7.53 -0.23 -11.17
N PRO A 82 7.97 0.02 -12.42
CA PRO A 82 7.39 1.04 -13.29
C PRO A 82 5.86 0.89 -13.41
N LEU A 83 5.12 2.00 -13.27
CA LEU A 83 3.66 1.95 -13.28
C LEU A 83 3.08 1.49 -14.63
N GLY A 84 3.74 1.83 -15.74
CA GLY A 84 3.36 1.38 -17.08
C GLY A 84 1.87 1.58 -17.38
N ALA A 85 1.20 0.50 -17.78
CA ALA A 85 -0.23 0.49 -18.10
C ALA A 85 -1.15 0.81 -16.91
N LEU A 86 -0.67 0.73 -15.65
CA LEU A 86 -1.47 1.08 -14.48
C LEU A 86 -1.88 2.56 -14.49
N LEU A 87 -1.10 3.42 -15.16
CA LEU A 87 -1.43 4.84 -15.31
C LEU A 87 -2.69 5.07 -16.16
N GLU A 88 -3.03 4.18 -17.08
CA GLU A 88 -4.19 4.34 -17.97
C GLU A 88 -5.52 4.28 -17.22
N SER A 89 -5.54 3.56 -16.10
CA SER A 89 -6.72 3.42 -15.24
C SER A 89 -6.58 4.17 -13.91
N ALA A 90 -5.55 5.01 -13.79
CA ALA A 90 -5.27 5.74 -12.57
C ALA A 90 -6.37 6.78 -12.27
N ARG A 91 -6.66 6.95 -10.98
CA ARG A 91 -7.70 7.87 -10.50
C ARG A 91 -7.10 8.82 -9.47
N LEU A 92 -7.14 10.12 -9.75
CA LEU A 92 -6.66 11.14 -8.82
C LEU A 92 -7.75 11.49 -7.80
N ALA A 93 -7.45 11.38 -6.51
CA ALA A 93 -8.31 11.81 -5.42
C ALA A 93 -7.47 12.29 -4.24
N ASP A 94 -7.85 13.42 -3.63
CA ASP A 94 -7.17 14.01 -2.46
C ASP A 94 -5.64 14.19 -2.64
N GLY A 95 -5.22 14.49 -3.87
CA GLY A 95 -3.81 14.64 -4.24
C GLY A 95 -3.03 13.34 -4.40
N VAL A 96 -3.67 12.18 -4.24
CA VAL A 96 -3.07 10.86 -4.45
C VAL A 96 -3.54 10.26 -5.76
N LEU A 97 -2.58 9.85 -6.58
CA LEU A 97 -2.84 9.13 -7.82
C LEU A 97 -3.00 7.64 -7.50
N TRP A 98 -4.24 7.19 -7.43
CA TRP A 98 -4.57 5.81 -7.13
C TRP A 98 -4.43 4.94 -8.37
N VAL A 99 -3.63 3.88 -8.27
CA VAL A 99 -3.37 2.94 -9.36
C VAL A 99 -3.77 1.52 -8.95
N ALA A 100 -3.96 0.65 -9.95
CA ALA A 100 -4.34 -0.76 -9.75
C ALA A 100 -5.62 -0.97 -8.92
N ILE A 101 -6.52 0.02 -8.87
CA ILE A 101 -7.85 -0.11 -8.27
C ILE A 101 -8.90 -0.21 -9.37
N PRO A 102 -9.68 -1.31 -9.43
CA PRO A 102 -10.75 -1.45 -10.41
C PRO A 102 -11.71 -0.23 -10.39
N PRO A 103 -12.18 0.27 -11.54
CA PRO A 103 -13.07 1.44 -11.60
C PRO A 103 -14.36 1.28 -10.80
N ALA A 104 -14.86 0.04 -10.66
CA ALA A 104 -16.05 -0.28 -9.89
C ALA A 104 -15.85 -0.15 -8.37
N ASP A 105 -14.61 -0.11 -7.90
CA ASP A 105 -14.30 -0.08 -6.48
C ASP A 105 -14.16 1.36 -5.96
N ALA A 106 -14.63 1.57 -4.73
CA ALA A 106 -14.38 2.82 -4.01
C ALA A 106 -12.88 2.98 -3.73
N LEU A 107 -12.36 4.20 -3.87
CA LEU A 107 -10.97 4.49 -3.50
C LEU A 107 -10.81 4.38 -1.97
N PRO A 108 -9.66 3.89 -1.47
CA PRO A 108 -9.41 3.79 -0.04
C PRO A 108 -9.45 5.16 0.62
N LEU A 109 -10.05 5.23 1.81
CA LEU A 109 -9.93 6.40 2.67
C LEU A 109 -8.54 6.36 3.33
N ILE A 110 -7.77 7.42 3.14
CA ILE A 110 -6.49 7.58 3.85
C ILE A 110 -6.85 7.89 5.30
N PRO A 111 -6.42 7.07 6.28
CA PRO A 111 -6.69 7.36 7.67
C PRO A 111 -6.12 8.73 8.01
N ASP A 112 -6.82 9.52 8.82
CA ASP A 112 -6.24 10.75 9.33
C ASP A 112 -4.94 10.43 10.10
N ARG A 113 -3.97 11.35 10.11
CA ARG A 113 -2.88 11.26 11.09
C ARG A 113 -3.56 11.32 12.47
N PRO A 114 -3.22 10.47 13.47
CA PRO A 114 -3.66 10.76 14.82
C PRO A 114 -3.23 12.19 15.14
N SER A 115 -4.21 13.06 15.39
CA SER A 115 -3.95 14.44 15.81
C SER A 115 -2.92 14.36 16.93
N ALA A 116 -1.80 15.06 16.81
CA ALA A 116 -0.84 15.14 17.92
C ALA A 116 -1.64 15.49 19.18
N PRO A 117 -1.37 14.86 20.35
CA PRO A 117 -2.10 15.22 21.55
C PRO A 117 -1.94 16.73 21.74
N SER A 118 -3.06 17.45 21.70
CA SER A 118 -3.10 18.85 22.09
C SER A 118 -2.49 18.91 23.48
N ARG A 119 -1.31 19.52 23.58
CA ARG A 119 -0.73 19.89 24.86
C ARG A 119 -1.53 21.10 25.35
N ASP A 120 -2.50 20.84 26.21
CA ASP A 120 -2.93 21.80 27.22
C ASP A 120 -1.82 22.01 28.26
#